data_AF-A0A2V2ZLC4-F1
#
_entry.id   AF-A0A2V2ZLC4-F1
#
_cell.length_a   1.000
_cell.length_b   1.000
_cell.length_c   1.000
_cell.angle_alpha   90.00
_cell.angle_beta   90.00
_cell.angle_gamma   90.00
#
_symmetry.space_group_name_H-M   'P 1'
#
loop_
_entity.id
_entity.type
_entity.pdbx_description
1 polymer ?
#
loop_
_entity_poly.entity_id
_entity_poly.type
_entity_poly.pdbx_seq_one_letter_code
_entity_poly.pdbx_strand_id
1 'polypeptide(L)' 'MPLDHTKNMLRTLEYYCDTQITQTFSKDYRQFLSVCYQKSSKCFEVTYVETLVKEIFPDVESAAAAIEKALKN' A
#
# COMPACT_ATOMS: atom_id res chain seq x y z
N MET A 1 7.43 -5.93 8.08
CA MET A 1 6.84 -5.38 9.32
C MET A 1 6.04 -6.52 9.96
N PRO A 2 5.59 -6.50 11.22
CA PRO A 2 4.50 -7.39 11.58
C PRO A 2 3.31 -7.10 10.66
N LEU A 3 2.76 -8.12 10.00
CA LEU A 3 1.70 -8.01 8.99
C LEU A 3 0.51 -7.18 9.51
N ASP A 4 0.21 -7.28 10.80
CA ASP A 4 -0.88 -6.54 11.45
C ASP A 4 -0.67 -5.02 11.44
N HIS A 5 0.56 -4.52 11.49
CA HIS A 5 0.81 -3.09 11.36
C HIS A 5 0.48 -2.59 9.96
N THR A 6 0.89 -3.35 8.92
CA THR A 6 0.56 -3.04 7.53
C THR A 6 -0.95 -3.05 7.32
N LYS A 7 -1.69 -4.00 7.90
CA LYS A 7 -3.16 -4.02 7.85
C LYS A 7 -3.79 -2.80 8.52
N ASN A 8 -3.36 -2.43 9.72
CA ASN A 8 -3.90 -1.27 10.43
C ASN A 8 -3.65 0.05 9.69
N MET A 9 -2.49 0.14 9.06
CA MET A 9 -2.11 1.24 8.19
C MET A 9 -3.04 1.32 6.96
N LEU A 10 -3.28 0.20 6.25
CA LEU A 10 -4.20 0.16 5.11
C LEU A 10 -5.64 0.54 5.50
N ARG A 11 -6.12 0.07 6.66
CA ARG A 11 -7.43 0.48 7.21
C ARG A 11 -7.51 1.98 7.44
N THR A 12 -6.40 2.60 7.85
CA THR A 12 -6.32 4.07 8.00
C THR A 12 -6.47 4.77 6.64
N LEU A 13 -5.81 4.27 5.59
CA LEU A 13 -5.95 4.81 4.23
C LEU A 13 -7.38 4.70 3.69
N GLU A 14 -8.03 3.56 3.94
CA GLU A 14 -9.43 3.36 3.58
C GLU A 14 -10.38 4.26 4.38
N TYR A 15 -10.16 4.40 5.69
CA TYR A 15 -10.96 5.28 6.55
C TYR A 15 -10.87 6.75 6.11
N TYR A 16 -9.69 7.22 5.73
CA TYR A 16 -9.46 8.57 5.22
C TYR A 16 -9.50 8.64 3.68
N CYS A 17 -10.33 7.83 3.03
CA CYS A 17 -10.42 7.76 1.56
C CYS A 17 -10.82 9.09 0.88
N ASP A 18 -11.39 10.04 1.62
CA ASP A 18 -11.74 11.37 1.12
C ASP A 18 -10.56 12.34 1.01
N THR A 19 -9.43 12.06 1.66
CA THR A 19 -8.27 12.95 1.69
C THR A 19 -7.10 12.45 0.84
N GLN A 20 -7.28 11.34 0.10
CA GLN A 20 -6.30 10.76 -0.83
C GLN A 20 -4.91 10.56 -0.21
N ILE A 21 -4.86 9.99 1.00
CA ILE A 21 -3.60 9.71 1.68
C ILE A 21 -2.79 8.69 0.86
N THR A 22 -1.52 9.01 0.64
CA THR A 22 -0.53 8.09 0.08
C THR A 22 0.51 7.79 1.14
N GLN A 23 0.80 6.51 1.32
CA GLN A 23 1.85 6.04 2.21
C GLN A 23 3.00 5.45 1.41
N THR A 24 4.22 5.86 1.73
CA THR A 24 5.42 5.40 1.07
C THR A 24 6.21 4.48 1.99
N PHE A 25 6.71 3.39 1.44
CA PHE A 25 7.64 2.47 2.10
C PHE A 25 9.05 2.67 1.57
N SER A 26 9.99 2.74 2.50
CA SER A 26 11.41 2.92 2.21
C SER A 26 12.24 1.84 2.88
N LYS A 27 13.28 1.38 2.17
CA LYS A 27 14.31 0.47 2.66
C LYS A 27 15.65 1.14 2.40
N ASP A 28 16.50 1.25 3.42
CA ASP A 28 17.80 1.93 3.33
C ASP A 28 17.70 3.36 2.74
N TYR A 29 16.70 4.13 3.21
CA TYR A 29 16.38 5.48 2.76
C TYR A 29 15.94 5.62 1.28
N ARG A 30 15.78 4.50 0.56
CA ARG A 30 15.23 4.48 -0.80
C ARG A 30 13.78 4.06 -0.76
N GLN A 31 12.93 4.90 -1.34
CA GLN A 31 11.52 4.59 -1.55
C GLN A 31 11.42 3.51 -2.62
N PHE A 32 10.67 2.44 -2.34
CA PHE A 32 10.53 1.33 -3.28
C PHE A 32 9.07 1.00 -3.61
N LEU A 33 8.13 1.33 -2.71
CA LEU A 33 6.71 1.32 -3.05
C LEU A 33 5.96 2.48 -2.41
N SER A 34 4.82 2.84 -3.00
CA SER A 34 3.78 3.63 -2.37
C SER A 34 2.44 2.91 -2.48
N VAL A 35 1.53 3.22 -1.56
CA VAL A 35 0.16 2.71 -1.56
C VAL A 35 -0.82 3.84 -1.25
N CYS A 36 -1.94 3.85 -1.96
CA CYS A 36 -3.07 4.71 -1.66
C CYS A 36 -4.38 3.93 -1.81
N TYR A 37 -5.45 4.44 -1.21
CA TYR A 37 -6.79 3.89 -1.39
C TYR A 37 -7.59 4.75 -2.36
N GLN A 38 -8.15 4.12 -3.38
CA GLN A 38 -8.97 4.76 -4.40
C GLN A 38 -10.44 4.62 -4.05
N LYS A 39 -11.07 5.70 -3.58
CA LYS A 39 -12.49 5.70 -3.20
C LYS A 39 -13.44 5.33 -4.35
N SER A 40 -13.12 5.72 -5.58
CA SER A 40 -13.97 5.49 -6.76
C SER A 40 -14.06 4.02 -7.14
N SER A 41 -12.95 3.29 -7.09
CA SER A 41 -12.85 1.87 -7.39
C SER A 41 -12.96 0.98 -6.15
N LYS A 42 -12.88 1.56 -4.94
CA LYS A 42 -12.84 0.87 -3.64
C LYS A 42 -11.71 -0.15 -3.55
N CYS A 43 -10.54 0.23 -4.05
CA CYS A 43 -9.36 -0.63 -4.11
C CYS A 43 -8.13 0.10 -3.60
N PHE A 44 -7.13 -0.66 -3.17
CA PHE A 44 -5.78 -0.17 -2.95
C PHE A 44 -5.00 -0.18 -4.26
N GLU A 45 -4.31 0.91 -4.56
CA GLU A 45 -3.31 0.96 -5.62
C GLU A 45 -1.93 0.94 -4.98
N VAL A 46 -1.15 -0.10 -5.27
CA VAL A 46 0.26 -0.22 -4.90
C VAL A 46 1.09 0.15 -6.13
N THR A 47 1.94 1.16 -5.99
CA THR A 47 2.85 1.60 -7.05
C THR A 47 4.28 1.28 -6.67
N TYR A 48 4.98 0.51 -7.51
CA TYR A 48 6.40 0.23 -7.36
C TYR A 48 7.21 1.36 -7.97
N VAL A 49 8.04 2.03 -7.17
CA VAL A 49 8.69 3.30 -7.54
C VAL A 49 9.70 3.11 -8.68
N GLU A 50 10.44 2.00 -8.69
CA GLU A 50 11.49 1.75 -9.68
C GLU A 50 10.93 1.36 -11.05
N THR A 51 9.88 0.55 -11.08
CA THR A 51 9.31 -0.01 -12.31
C THR A 51 8.11 0.77 -12.83
N LEU A 52 7.54 1.66 -12.00
CA LEU A 52 6.28 2.36 -12.23
C LEU A 52 5.07 1.41 -12.42
N VAL A 53 5.24 0.13 -12.07
CA VAL A 53 4.15 -0.85 -12.12
C VAL A 53 3.15 -0.53 -11.03
N LYS A 54 1.86 -0.58 -11.42
CA LYS A 54 0.73 -0.40 -10.52
C LYS A 54 -0.02 -1.70 -10.39
N GLU A 55 -0.21 -2.13 -9.16
CA GLU A 55 -1.01 -3.30 -8.80
C GLU A 55 -2.24 -2.85 -8.02
N ILE A 56 -3.39 -3.45 -8.33
CA ILE A 56 -4.68 -3.09 -7.72
C ILE A 56 -5.15 -4.26 -6.86
N PHE A 57 -5.51 -3.94 -5.61
CA PHE A 57 -5.96 -4.92 -4.62
C PHE A 57 -7.33 -4.53 -4.06
N PRO A 58 -8.31 -5.45 -4.05
CA PRO A 58 -9.67 -5.14 -3.64
C PRO A 58 -9.86 -5.04 -2.12
N ASP A 59 -8.90 -5.53 -1.33
CA ASP A 59 -9.05 -5.62 0.12
C ASP A 59 -7.70 -5.44 0.86
N VAL A 60 -7.81 -5.19 2.16
CA VAL A 60 -6.67 -4.99 3.07
C VAL A 60 -5.76 -6.23 3.13
N GLU A 61 -6.32 -7.43 3.02
CA GLU A 61 -5.58 -8.68 3.20
C GLU A 61 -4.62 -8.94 2.03
N SER A 62 -5.14 -8.83 0.80
CA SER A 62 -4.38 -8.98 -0.44
C SER A 62 -3.32 -7.89 -0.61
N ALA A 63 -3.68 -6.63 -0.32
CA ALA A 63 -2.73 -5.52 -0.34
C ALA A 63 -1.61 -5.69 0.71
N ALA A 64 -1.94 -6.07 1.95
CA ALA A 64 -0.95 -6.28 3.00
C ALA A 64 0.01 -7.42 2.67
N ALA A 65 -0.51 -8.52 2.10
CA ALA A 65 0.31 -9.64 1.66
C ALA A 65 1.30 -9.26 0.56
N ALA A 66 0.86 -8.46 -0.43
CA ALA A 66 1.71 -7.96 -1.49
C ALA A 66 2.82 -7.04 -0.98
N ILE A 67 2.48 -6.11 -0.07
CA ILE A 67 3.44 -5.18 0.57
C ILE A 67 4.47 -5.94 1.40
N GLU A 68 4.06 -6.90 2.23
CA GLU A 68 5.00 -7.71 3.03
C GLU A 68 5.90 -8.60 2.15
N LYS A 69 5.38 -9.12 1.04
CA LYS A 69 6.20 -9.83 0.05
C LYS A 69 7.25 -8.90 -0.57
N ALA A 70 6.87 -7.68 -0.93
CA ALA A 70 7.79 -6.67 -1.46
C ALA A 70 8.85 -6.23 -0.44
N LEU A 71 8.49 -6.16 0.86
CA LEU A 71 9.43 -5.81 1.95
C LEU A 71 10.48 -6.89 2.22
N LYS A 72 10.13 -8.16 2.03
CA LYS A 72 11.00 -9.32 2.29
C LYS A 72 11.97 -9.62 1.15
N ASN A 73 11.64 -9.21 -0.07
CA ASN A 73 12.56 -9.24 -1.21
C ASN A 73 13.64 -8.15 -1.07
#